data_AF-A0A734UKC8-F1
#
_entry.id   AF-A0A734UKC8-F1
#
_cell.length_a   1.000
_cell.length_b   1.000
_cell.length_c   1.000
_cell.angle_alpha   90.00
_cell.angle_beta   90.00
_cell.angle_gamma   90.00
#
_symmetry.space_group_name_H-M   'P 1'
#
loop_
_entity.id
_entity.type
_entity.pdbx_description
1 polymer ?
#
loop_
_entity_poly.entity_id
_entity_poly.type
_entity_poly.pdbx_seq_one_letter_code
_entity_poly.pdbx_strand_id
1 'polypeptide(L)' 'MHDSLTIALLQAREAAMTYFRPIVKSHNLTDQQWRIVRILADSPSMDFHELAFRTCILRPSLTGILTRMERDGLVLRL' A
#
# COMPACT_ATOMS: atom_id res chain seq x y z
N MET A 1 29.03 10.70 -12.34
CA MET A 1 27.86 9.81 -12.49
C MET A 1 26.69 10.55 -11.87
N HIS A 2 25.71 10.97 -12.66
CA HIS A 2 24.45 11.43 -12.07
C HIS A 2 23.66 10.20 -11.69
N ASP A 3 23.46 9.97 -10.39
CA ASP A 3 22.62 8.88 -9.92
C ASP A 3 21.22 9.08 -10.48
N SER A 4 20.67 8.03 -11.10
CA SER A 4 19.33 8.06 -11.67
C SER A 4 18.32 8.39 -10.56
N LEU A 5 17.61 9.51 -10.70
CA LEU A 5 16.60 9.93 -9.71
C LEU A 5 15.57 8.84 -9.43
N THR A 6 15.17 8.09 -10.46
CA THR A 6 14.20 6.99 -10.31
C THR A 6 14.75 5.85 -9.47
N ILE A 7 16.05 5.55 -9.60
CA ILE A 7 16.73 4.54 -8.77
C ILE A 7 16.89 5.07 -7.35
N ALA A 8 17.30 6.33 -7.16
CA ALA A 8 17.45 6.95 -5.85
C ALA A 8 16.13 6.95 -5.06
N LEU A 9 15.00 7.26 -5.70
CA LEU A 9 13.68 7.20 -5.06
C LEU A 9 13.26 5.78 -4.68
N LEU A 10 13.59 4.78 -5.51
CA LEU A 10 13.32 3.38 -5.19
C LEU A 10 14.15 2.91 -3.98
N GLN A 11 15.44 3.27 -3.94
CA GLN A 11 16.33 2.97 -2.82
C GLN A 11 15.89 3.68 -1.54
N ALA A 12 15.50 4.95 -1.62
CA ALA A 12 15.00 5.71 -0.48
C ALA A 12 13.74 5.06 0.12
N ARG A 13 12.80 4.63 -0.75
CA ARG A 13 11.61 3.88 -0.32
C ARG A 13 11.99 2.58 0.38
N GLU A 14 12.94 1.82 -0.17
CA GLU A 14 13.37 0.54 0.39
C GLU A 14 14.07 0.71 1.76
N ALA A 15 14.94 1.70 1.88
CA ALA A 15 15.58 2.07 3.13
C ALA A 15 14.55 2.45 4.20
N ALA A 16 13.57 3.30 3.85
CA ALA A 16 12.50 3.67 4.76
C ALA A 16 11.64 2.46 5.18
N MET A 17 11.27 1.59 4.23
CA MET A 17 10.46 0.40 4.52
C MET A 17 11.17 -0.59 5.45
N THR A 18 12.50 -0.60 5.52
CA THR A 18 13.26 -1.43 6.47
C THR A 18 12.87 -1.11 7.93
N TYR A 19 12.59 0.16 8.23
CA TYR A 19 12.11 0.59 9.55
C TYR A 19 10.65 0.20 9.80
N PHE A 20 9.77 0.32 8.80
CA PHE A 20 8.33 0.08 8.96
C PHE A 20 7.94 -1.40 8.91
N ARG A 21 8.67 -2.24 8.18
CA ARG A 21 8.32 -3.66 7.98
C ARG A 21 8.12 -4.46 9.26
N PRO A 22 8.96 -4.32 10.32
CA PRO A 22 8.71 -5.01 11.59
C PRO A 22 7.34 -4.67 12.18
N ILE A 23 6.96 -3.38 12.16
CA ILE A 23 5.67 -2.87 12.67
C ILE A 23 4.52 -3.37 11.79
N VAL A 24 4.67 -3.30 10.46
CA VAL A 24 3.65 -3.78 9.52
C VAL A 24 3.42 -5.28 9.69
N LYS A 25 4.50 -6.06 9.84
CA LYS A 25 4.43 -7.51 10.06
C LYS A 25 3.83 -7.88 11.42
N SER A 26 4.06 -7.10 12.49
CA SER A 26 3.42 -7.38 13.79
C SER A 26 1.90 -7.27 13.74
N HIS A 27 1.35 -6.58 12.74
CA HIS A 27 -0.09 -6.51 12.47
C HIS A 27 -0.56 -7.50 11.40
N ASN A 28 0.28 -8.46 10.99
CA ASN A 28 -0.02 -9.44 9.93
C ASN A 28 -0.38 -8.80 8.57
N LEU A 29 0.14 -7.60 8.31
CA LEU A 29 -0.07 -6.90 7.05
C LEU A 29 1.13 -7.06 6.13
N THR A 30 0.86 -6.99 4.83
CA THR A 30 1.88 -6.80 3.78
C THR A 30 2.13 -5.30 3.55
N ASP A 31 3.28 -4.96 2.95
CA ASP A 31 3.59 -3.58 2.55
C ASP A 31 2.50 -2.97 1.64
N GLN A 32 1.84 -3.77 0.81
CA GLN A 32 0.73 -3.30 -0.04
C GLN A 32 -0.56 -3.05 0.75
N GLN A 33 -0.94 -3.96 1.65
CA GLN A 33 -2.11 -3.76 2.52
C GLN A 33 -1.91 -2.56 3.45
N TRP A 34 -0.69 -2.38 3.98
CA TRP A 34 -0.36 -1.21 4.80
C TRP A 34 -0.57 0.11 4.06
N ARG A 35 -0.18 0.18 2.78
CA ARG A 35 -0.42 1.38 1.96
C ARG A 35 -1.90 1.66 1.78
N ILE A 36 -2.72 0.63 1.56
CA ILE A 36 -4.18 0.77 1.48
C ILE A 36 -4.72 1.32 2.81
N VAL A 37 -4.35 0.72 3.95
CA VAL A 37 -4.77 1.18 5.28
C VAL A 37 -4.36 2.63 5.52
N ARG A 38 -3.12 3.02 5.19
CA ARG A 38 -2.64 4.40 5.37
C ARG A 38 -3.42 5.41 4.53
N ILE A 39 -3.74 5.08 3.28
CA ILE A 39 -4.54 5.98 2.43
C ILE A 39 -5.98 6.08 2.94
N LEU A 40 -6.59 4.96 3.35
CA LEU A 40 -7.96 4.95 3.86
C LEU A 40 -8.08 5.56 5.26
N ALA A 41 -7.04 5.52 6.09
CA ALA A 41 -7.03 6.20 7.38
C ALA A 41 -7.14 7.72 7.23
N ASP A 42 -6.51 8.29 6.19
CA ASP A 42 -6.57 9.72 5.89
C ASP A 42 -7.80 10.09 5.04
N SER A 43 -8.34 9.14 4.26
CA SER A 43 -9.47 9.33 3.35
C SER A 43 -10.38 8.08 3.37
N PRO A 44 -11.35 8.00 4.30
CA PRO A 44 -12.08 6.76 4.63
C PRO A 44 -12.85 6.08 3.50
N SER A 45 -13.19 6.82 2.44
CA SER A 45 -13.91 6.30 1.28
C SER A 45 -13.37 6.96 0.02
N MET A 46 -13.15 6.15 -1.01
CA MET A 46 -12.74 6.60 -2.33
C MET A 46 -13.05 5.55 -3.38
N ASP A 47 -13.05 5.97 -4.64
CA ASP A 47 -13.24 5.05 -5.74
C ASP A 47 -12.02 4.13 -5.93
N PHE A 48 -12.26 2.98 -6.56
CA PHE A 48 -11.22 1.98 -6.80
C PHE A 48 -10.07 2.47 -7.69
N HIS A 49 -10.36 3.36 -8.65
CA HIS A 49 -9.35 3.87 -9.58
C HIS A 49 -8.38 4.80 -8.85
N GLU A 50 -8.90 5.68 -8.02
CA GLU A 50 -8.13 6.59 -7.18
C GLU A 50 -7.33 5.82 -6.13
N LEU A 51 -7.92 4.81 -5.49
CA LEU A 51 -7.19 3.97 -4.54
C LEU A 51 -5.99 3.30 -5.20
N ALA A 52 -6.15 2.75 -6.41
CA ALA A 52 -5.05 2.14 -7.16
C ALA A 52 -3.93 3.14 -7.47
N PHE A 53 -4.28 4.36 -7.86
CA PHE A 53 -3.34 5.43 -8.16
C PHE A 53 -2.56 5.86 -6.90
N ARG A 54 -3.26 6.23 -5.83
CA ARG A 54 -2.65 6.70 -4.56
C ARG A 54 -1.82 5.63 -3.87
N THR A 55 -2.27 4.39 -3.93
CA THR A 55 -1.52 3.25 -3.37
C THR A 55 -0.49 2.72 -4.33
N CYS A 56 -0.28 3.28 -5.52
CA CYS A 56 0.56 2.74 -6.60
C CYS A 56 0.57 1.20 -6.65
N ILE A 57 -0.62 0.62 -6.70
CA ILE A 57 -0.85 -0.82 -6.85
C ILE A 57 -1.58 -1.01 -8.17
N LEU A 58 -1.12 -1.97 -8.98
CA LEU A 58 -1.80 -2.33 -10.22
C LEU A 58 -3.21 -2.83 -9.92
N ARG A 59 -4.19 -2.37 -10.70
CA ARG A 59 -5.61 -2.72 -10.51
C ARG A 59 -5.88 -4.23 -10.41
N PRO A 60 -5.31 -5.10 -11.27
CA PRO A 60 -5.54 -6.54 -11.15
C PRO A 60 -5.07 -7.11 -9.80
N SER A 61 -3.97 -6.59 -9.26
CA SER A 61 -3.47 -6.95 -7.93
C SER A 61 -4.34 -6.37 -6.83
N LEU A 62 -4.79 -5.12 -6.97
CA LEU A 62 -5.60 -4.44 -5.97
C LEU A 62 -6.91 -5.18 -5.71
N THR A 63 -7.59 -5.66 -6.76
CA THR A 63 -8.82 -6.45 -6.62
C THR A 63 -8.62 -7.64 -5.69
N GLY A 64 -7.56 -8.43 -5.91
CA GLY A 64 -7.27 -9.60 -5.08
C GLY A 64 -6.88 -9.24 -3.64
N ILE A 65 -6.17 -8.12 -3.45
CA ILE A 65 -5.79 -7.62 -2.12
C ILE A 65 -7.04 -7.16 -1.35
N LEU A 66 -7.90 -6.35 -1.97
CA LEU A 66 -9.13 -5.87 -1.34
C LEU A 66 -10.08 -7.00 -0.99
N THR A 67 -10.24 -8.01 -1.85
CA THR A 67 -11.05 -9.20 -1.52
C THR A 67 -10.56 -9.90 -0.26
N ARG A 68 -9.24 -10.03 -0.07
CA ARG A 68 -8.67 -10.62 1.17
C ARG A 68 -8.86 -9.69 2.36
N MET A 69 -8.59 -8.40 2.21
CA MET A 69 -8.75 -7.43 3.28
C MET A 69 -10.21 -7.33 3.75
N GLU A 70 -11.18 -7.41 2.84
CA GLU A 70 -12.61 -7.41 3.19
C GLU A 70 -13.00 -8.69 3.93
N ARG A 71 -12.55 -9.86 3.45
CA ARG A 71 -12.73 -11.14 4.16
C ARG A 71 -12.16 -11.07 5.58
N ASP A 72 -11.02 -10.41 5.75
CA ASP A 72 -10.34 -10.26 7.04
C ASP A 72 -10.91 -9.08 7.87
N GLY A 73 -11.99 -8.42 7.41
CA GLY A 73 -12.70 -7.36 8.13
C GLY A 73 -11.97 -6.01 8.18
N LEU A 74 -10.94 -5.80 7.35
CA LEU A 74 -10.09 -4.60 7.36
C LEU A 74 -10.62 -3.47 6.48
N VAL A 75 -11.44 -3.78 5.47
CA VAL A 75 -12.05 -2.81 4.55
C VAL A 75 -13.47 -3.25 4.22
N LEU A 76 -14.27 -2.29 3.74
CA LEU A 76 -15.62 -2.53 3.22
C LEU A 76 -15.69 -1.99 1.80
N ARG A 77 -16.29 -2.76 0.88
CA ARG A 77 -16.69 -2.27 -0.44
C ARG A 77 -18.19 -1.97 -0.43
N LEU A 78 -18.55 -0.76 -0.86
CA LEU A 78 -19.92 -0.29 -1.02
C LEU A 78 -20.41 -0.46 -2.46
#